data_AF-A0A0H4P6H9-F1
#
_entry.id   AF-A0A0H4P6H9-F1
#
_cell.length_a   1.000
_cell.length_b   1.000
_cell.length_c   1.000
_cell.angle_alpha   90.00
_cell.angle_beta   90.00
_cell.angle_gamma   90.00
#
_symmetry.space_group_name_H-M   'P 1'
#
loop_
_entity.id
_entity.type
_entity.pdbx_description
1 polymer ?
#
loop_
_entity_poly.entity_id
_entity_poly.type
_entity_poly.pdbx_seq_one_letter_code
_entity_poly.pdbx_strand_id
1 'polypeptide(L)'
;MKFIEDLIGKLFTGNANRAVIRENFTRSENEEQEVISWLAAEEGEQVLKMVYDNYHLKKAGIVKEPEVHLFHTSYANGFAVSYDSPFNPENFPKLFFGLGLRTLGLGYRMVSMDRKIDEVNEQVRTTEKLYYKPLVSVDTSSDKIDQRYGNVSIEKIYLDNKPNYLKVLVTLYSDRQYHDAKPFDQFMDKLFKAN
;
A
#
# COMPACT_ATOMS: atom_id res chain seq x y z
N MET A 1 42.86 -22.29 24.35
CA MET A 1 42.29 -21.55 23.20
C MET A 1 40.84 -21.92 22.86
N LYS A 2 40.25 -23.00 23.42
CA LYS A 2 38.84 -23.38 23.15
C LYS A 2 37.75 -22.44 23.69
N PHE A 3 38.01 -21.69 24.77
CA PHE A 3 36.95 -20.89 25.40
C PHE A 3 36.50 -19.70 24.54
N ILE A 4 37.44 -19.02 23.86
CA ILE A 4 37.10 -17.91 22.98
C ILE A 4 36.44 -18.41 21.70
N GLU A 5 36.92 -19.52 21.13
CA GLU A 5 36.30 -20.15 19.96
C GLU A 5 34.88 -20.65 20.24
N ASP A 6 34.63 -21.26 21.40
CA ASP A 6 33.28 -21.68 21.82
C ASP A 6 32.36 -20.48 22.11
N LEU A 7 32.91 -19.37 22.61
CA LEU A 7 32.16 -18.14 22.87
C LEU A 7 31.79 -17.43 21.56
N ILE A 8 32.73 -17.34 20.61
CA ILE A 8 32.50 -16.82 19.25
C ILE A 8 31.49 -17.71 18.54
N GLY A 9 31.67 -19.04 18.61
CA GLY A 9 30.71 -20.00 18.09
C GLY A 9 29.30 -19.70 18.57
N LYS A 10 29.10 -19.54 19.88
CA LYS A 10 27.78 -19.24 20.47
C LYS A 10 27.24 -17.83 20.17
N LEU A 11 28.10 -16.83 20.00
CA LEU A 11 27.73 -15.45 19.64
C LEU A 11 27.27 -15.33 18.17
N PHE A 12 27.82 -16.15 17.28
CA PHE A 12 27.50 -16.15 15.85
C PHE A 12 26.60 -17.30 15.40
N THR A 13 26.42 -18.37 16.20
CA THR A 13 25.36 -19.37 16.03
C THR A 13 24.09 -18.90 16.74
N GLY A 14 23.65 -17.68 16.45
CA GLY A 14 22.26 -17.34 16.65
C GLY A 14 21.47 -18.13 15.62
N ASN A 15 20.47 -18.90 16.05
CA ASN A 15 19.37 -19.26 15.16
C ASN A 15 19.01 -17.98 14.40
N ALA A 16 19.13 -18.00 13.06
CA ALA A 16 18.90 -16.84 12.21
C ALA A 16 17.41 -16.46 12.22
N ASN A 17 16.92 -16.03 13.38
CA ASN A 17 15.76 -15.19 13.52
C ASN A 17 16.19 -13.88 12.87
N ARG A 18 16.04 -13.83 11.54
CA ARG A 18 16.26 -12.62 10.73
C ARG A 18 15.59 -11.47 11.47
N ALA A 19 16.37 -10.45 11.82
CA ALA A 19 15.88 -9.35 12.64
C ALA A 19 14.69 -8.70 11.93
N VAL A 20 13.54 -8.69 12.59
CA VAL A 20 12.35 -7.98 12.12
C VAL A 20 12.14 -6.79 13.03
N ILE A 21 12.33 -5.59 12.48
CA ILE A 21 12.04 -4.33 13.18
C ILE A 21 10.66 -3.87 12.74
N ARG A 22 9.83 -3.42 13.69
CA ARG A 22 8.53 -2.80 13.43
C ARG A 22 8.41 -1.53 14.24
N GLU A 23 8.01 -0.46 13.57
CA GLU A 23 7.81 0.84 14.18
C GLU A 23 6.57 1.53 13.59
N ASN A 24 5.94 2.39 14.37
CA ASN A 24 5.00 3.35 13.80
C ASN A 24 5.78 4.56 13.30
N PHE A 25 5.32 5.18 12.24
CA PHE A 25 5.90 6.43 11.75
C PHE A 25 4.84 7.51 11.60
N THR A 26 5.27 8.75 11.69
CA THR A 26 4.42 9.94 11.54
C THR A 26 4.91 10.78 10.37
N ARG A 27 4.12 11.78 10.02
CA ARG A 27 4.50 12.82 9.04
C ARG A 27 4.39 14.17 9.72
N SER A 28 5.24 15.09 9.28
CA SER A 28 5.10 16.50 9.60
C SER A 28 3.93 17.12 8.81
N GLU A 29 3.38 18.20 9.34
CA GLU A 29 2.34 18.98 8.66
C GLU A 29 2.84 19.51 7.30
N ASN A 30 4.12 19.88 7.20
CA ASN A 30 4.72 20.36 5.95
C ASN A 30 4.70 19.26 4.86
N GLU A 31 5.10 18.03 5.19
CA GLU A 31 5.06 16.92 4.23
C GLU A 31 3.62 16.60 3.78
N GLU A 32 2.64 16.77 4.66
CA GLU A 32 1.22 16.59 4.31
C GLU A 32 0.76 17.66 3.31
N GLN A 33 1.09 18.94 3.57
CA GLN A 33 0.76 20.05 2.68
C GLN A 33 1.44 19.94 1.32
N GLU A 34 2.68 19.45 1.27
CA GLU A 34 3.39 19.18 0.02
C GLU A 34 2.66 18.13 -0.84
N VAL A 35 2.14 17.06 -0.22
CA VAL A 35 1.36 16.05 -0.95
C VAL A 35 0.02 16.59 -1.41
N ILE A 36 -0.67 17.38 -0.58
CA ILE A 36 -1.93 18.03 -0.96
C ILE A 36 -1.71 18.97 -2.14
N SER A 37 -0.66 19.78 -2.09
CA SER A 37 -0.31 20.72 -3.17
C SER A 37 0.06 19.96 -4.45
N TRP A 38 0.82 18.88 -4.34
CA TRP A 38 1.18 18.03 -5.48
C TRP A 38 -0.03 17.33 -6.11
N LEU A 39 -0.99 16.86 -5.30
CA LEU A 39 -2.24 16.27 -5.80
C LEU A 39 -3.10 17.27 -6.61
N ALA A 40 -2.99 18.56 -6.30
CA ALA A 40 -3.68 19.64 -7.01
C ALA A 40 -2.86 20.20 -8.19
N ALA A 41 -1.59 19.81 -8.31
CA ALA A 41 -0.71 20.22 -9.40
C ALA A 41 -0.85 19.29 -10.62
N GLU A 42 -0.52 19.82 -11.80
CA GLU A 42 -0.56 19.08 -13.06
C GLU A 42 0.28 17.78 -13.00
N GLU A 43 1.46 17.82 -12.39
CA GLU A 43 2.32 16.66 -12.24
C GLU A 43 1.61 15.51 -11.48
N GLY A 44 0.94 15.82 -10.36
CA GLY A 44 0.24 14.81 -9.57
C GLY A 44 -0.96 14.22 -10.29
N GLU A 45 -1.72 15.05 -11.02
CA GLU A 45 -2.81 14.59 -11.88
C GLU A 45 -2.30 13.66 -12.97
N GLN A 46 -1.21 14.03 -13.65
CA GLN A 46 -0.60 13.23 -14.71
C GLN A 46 -0.10 11.88 -14.17
N VAL A 47 0.56 11.86 -13.01
CA VAL A 47 1.05 10.62 -12.39
C VAL A 47 -0.11 9.70 -12.00
N LEU A 48 -1.15 10.23 -11.36
CA LEU A 48 -2.34 9.44 -11.00
C LEU A 48 -3.04 8.89 -12.25
N LYS A 49 -3.24 9.73 -13.26
CA LYS A 49 -3.84 9.35 -14.53
C LYS A 49 -3.03 8.25 -15.22
N MET A 50 -1.71 8.39 -15.27
CA MET A 50 -0.81 7.39 -15.85
C MET A 50 -0.97 6.01 -15.18
N VAL A 51 -0.97 5.95 -13.85
CA VAL A 51 -1.16 4.69 -13.13
C VAL A 51 -2.53 4.08 -13.42
N TYR A 52 -3.58 4.91 -13.44
CA TYR A 52 -4.94 4.47 -13.73
C TYR A 52 -5.12 3.98 -15.17
N ASP A 53 -4.53 4.67 -16.15
CA ASP A 53 -4.54 4.25 -17.55
C ASP A 53 -3.77 2.91 -17.71
N ASN A 54 -2.59 2.79 -17.09
CA ASN A 54 -1.79 1.56 -17.15
C ASN A 54 -2.50 0.37 -16.49
N TYR A 55 -3.28 0.60 -15.42
CA TYR A 55 -4.16 -0.43 -14.84
C TYR A 55 -5.16 -0.97 -15.86
N HIS A 56 -5.84 -0.09 -16.60
CA HIS A 56 -6.82 -0.51 -17.62
C HIS A 56 -6.16 -1.15 -18.83
N LEU A 57 -5.00 -0.65 -19.26
CA LEU A 57 -4.20 -1.28 -20.31
C LEU A 57 -3.79 -2.70 -19.90
N LYS A 58 -3.35 -2.91 -18.66
CA LYS A 58 -3.00 -4.24 -18.14
C LYS A 58 -4.20 -5.18 -18.14
N LYS A 59 -5.41 -4.70 -17.78
CA LYS A 59 -6.65 -5.49 -17.88
C LYS A 59 -6.95 -5.91 -19.33
N ALA A 60 -6.57 -5.09 -20.31
CA ALA A 60 -6.67 -5.41 -21.74
C ALA A 60 -5.49 -6.23 -22.28
N GLY A 61 -4.56 -6.67 -21.42
CA GLY A 61 -3.38 -7.46 -21.83
C GLY A 61 -2.22 -6.62 -22.40
N ILE A 62 -2.29 -5.29 -22.32
CA ILE A 62 -1.25 -4.38 -22.79
C ILE A 62 -0.35 -3.99 -21.63
N VAL A 63 0.96 -4.21 -21.77
CA VAL A 63 1.97 -3.79 -20.79
C VAL A 63 2.55 -2.44 -21.22
N LYS A 64 2.61 -1.49 -20.28
CA LYS A 64 3.16 -0.15 -20.48
C LYS A 64 3.91 0.28 -19.23
N GLU A 65 4.99 1.03 -19.40
CA GLU A 65 5.75 1.59 -18.29
C GLU A 65 5.02 2.80 -17.66
N PRO A 66 5.07 2.97 -16.33
CA PRO A 66 5.56 2.00 -15.35
C PRO A 66 4.59 0.82 -15.26
N GLU A 67 5.12 -0.40 -15.12
CA GLU A 67 4.29 -1.59 -15.19
C GLU A 67 3.33 -1.67 -14.00
N VAL A 68 2.07 -1.95 -14.31
CA VAL A 68 1.04 -2.29 -13.32
C VAL A 68 0.81 -3.80 -13.33
N HIS A 69 0.77 -4.40 -12.15
CA HIS A 69 0.47 -5.80 -11.89
C HIS A 69 -0.89 -5.90 -11.22
N LEU A 70 -1.74 -6.81 -11.67
CA LEU A 70 -3.09 -7.00 -11.13
C LEU A 70 -3.11 -8.17 -10.17
N PHE A 71 -3.88 -8.03 -9.09
CA PHE A 71 -4.13 -9.09 -8.14
C PHE A 71 -5.65 -9.26 -7.95
N HIS A 72 -6.14 -10.47 -8.17
CA HIS A 72 -7.57 -10.77 -8.07
C HIS A 72 -7.80 -12.13 -7.43
N THR A 73 -8.55 -12.15 -6.32
CA THR A 73 -9.08 -13.36 -5.70
C THR A 73 -10.51 -13.09 -5.21
N SER A 74 -11.18 -14.14 -4.72
CA SER A 74 -12.51 -14.03 -4.13
C SER A 74 -12.56 -13.21 -2.83
N TYR A 75 -11.42 -13.00 -2.16
CA TYR A 75 -11.34 -12.34 -0.86
C TYR A 75 -10.46 -11.09 -0.85
N ALA A 76 -9.68 -10.85 -1.90
CA ALA A 76 -8.83 -9.68 -2.00
C ALA A 76 -8.55 -9.28 -3.45
N ASN A 77 -8.50 -7.98 -3.69
CA ASN A 77 -8.29 -7.39 -5.00
C ASN A 77 -7.32 -6.23 -4.88
N GLY A 78 -6.45 -6.04 -5.86
CA GLY A 78 -5.42 -5.02 -5.77
C GLY A 78 -4.64 -4.83 -7.04
N PHE A 79 -3.71 -3.90 -6.97
CA PHE A 79 -2.69 -3.70 -7.98
C PHE A 79 -1.35 -3.38 -7.32
N ALA A 80 -0.26 -3.63 -8.03
CA ALA A 80 1.05 -3.10 -7.73
C ALA A 80 1.55 -2.29 -8.92
N VAL A 81 2.34 -1.25 -8.66
CA VAL A 81 3.02 -0.48 -9.69
C VAL A 81 4.52 -0.48 -9.39
N SER A 82 5.31 -0.88 -10.36
CA SER A 82 6.77 -0.91 -10.26
C SER A 82 7.34 0.51 -10.19
N TYR A 83 8.45 0.66 -9.47
CA TYR A 83 9.26 1.88 -9.50
C TYR A 83 10.14 1.87 -10.76
N ASP A 84 9.54 2.27 -11.87
CA ASP A 84 10.20 2.44 -13.18
C ASP A 84 9.90 3.84 -13.72
N SER A 85 10.59 4.24 -14.80
CA SER A 85 10.29 5.49 -15.51
C SER A 85 8.77 5.61 -15.81
N PRO A 86 8.16 6.79 -15.60
CA PRO A 86 8.74 8.08 -15.25
C PRO A 86 8.72 8.38 -13.74
N PHE A 87 8.60 7.37 -12.87
CA PHE A 87 8.75 7.59 -11.44
C PHE A 87 10.17 8.02 -11.08
N ASN A 88 10.24 8.85 -10.05
CA ASN A 88 11.46 9.39 -9.51
C ASN A 88 11.34 9.47 -7.96
N PRO A 89 12.44 9.79 -7.26
CA PRO A 89 12.43 9.84 -5.79
C PRO A 89 11.49 10.89 -5.19
N GLU A 90 11.02 11.86 -5.98
CA GLU A 90 10.12 12.93 -5.53
C GLU A 90 8.64 12.56 -5.67
N ASN A 91 8.24 12.02 -6.84
CA ASN A 91 6.83 11.73 -7.13
C ASN A 91 6.35 10.39 -6.56
N PHE A 92 7.23 9.41 -6.41
CA PHE A 92 6.85 8.08 -5.95
C PHE A 92 6.41 8.04 -4.46
N PRO A 93 7.11 8.72 -3.53
CA PRO A 93 6.61 8.87 -2.16
C PRO A 93 5.33 9.71 -2.08
N LYS A 94 5.17 10.72 -2.96
CA LYS A 94 3.94 11.53 -3.02
C LYS A 94 2.75 10.70 -3.51
N LEU A 95 2.94 9.79 -4.47
CA LEU A 95 1.91 8.85 -4.91
C LEU A 95 1.44 7.97 -3.72
N PHE A 96 2.36 7.46 -2.91
CA PHE A 96 2.03 6.65 -1.73
C PHE A 96 1.08 7.35 -0.77
N PHE A 97 1.44 8.56 -0.34
CA PHE A 97 0.59 9.32 0.57
C PHE A 97 -0.63 9.92 -0.12
N GLY A 98 -0.53 10.26 -1.40
CA GLY A 98 -1.63 10.78 -2.20
C GLY A 98 -2.77 9.78 -2.32
N LEU A 99 -2.46 8.50 -2.58
CA LEU A 99 -3.44 7.41 -2.54
C LEU A 99 -4.04 7.23 -1.14
N GLY A 100 -3.26 7.47 -0.09
CA GLY A 100 -3.74 7.48 1.30
C GLY A 100 -4.77 8.59 1.55
N LEU A 101 -4.47 9.82 1.14
CA LEU A 101 -5.38 10.97 1.23
C LEU A 101 -6.65 10.75 0.40
N ARG A 102 -6.52 10.22 -0.83
CA ARG A 102 -7.67 9.85 -1.66
C ARG A 102 -8.52 8.79 -0.96
N THR A 103 -7.91 7.78 -0.33
CA THR A 103 -8.63 6.75 0.45
C THR A 103 -9.40 7.37 1.62
N LEU A 104 -8.82 8.32 2.35
CA LEU A 104 -9.54 9.10 3.37
C LEU A 104 -10.72 9.86 2.78
N GLY A 105 -10.53 10.54 1.65
CA GLY A 105 -11.58 11.26 0.91
C GLY A 105 -12.71 10.35 0.44
N LEU A 106 -12.47 9.05 0.28
CA LEU A 106 -13.53 8.09 0.03
C LEU A 106 -14.42 7.88 1.26
N GLY A 107 -14.05 8.28 2.48
CA GLY A 107 -14.81 8.04 3.72
C GLY A 107 -14.30 6.82 4.50
N TYR A 108 -13.00 6.55 4.40
CA TYR A 108 -12.30 5.59 5.24
C TYR A 108 -11.66 6.30 6.43
N ARG A 109 -11.38 5.54 7.49
CA ARG A 109 -10.53 6.00 8.60
C ARG A 109 -9.19 5.29 8.56
N MET A 110 -8.13 6.04 8.81
CA MET A 110 -6.79 5.48 9.00
C MET A 110 -6.73 4.72 10.34
N VAL A 111 -6.13 3.55 10.33
CA VAL A 111 -5.95 2.69 11.51
C VAL A 111 -4.50 2.65 11.95
N SER A 112 -3.57 2.53 11.00
CA SER A 112 -2.13 2.52 11.31
C SER A 112 -1.29 3.11 10.18
N MET A 113 -0.12 3.60 10.59
CA MET A 113 1.02 3.90 9.75
C MET A 113 2.21 3.17 10.35
N ASP A 114 2.61 2.08 9.70
CA ASP A 114 3.66 1.19 10.21
C ASP A 114 4.77 0.97 9.19
N ARG A 115 6.00 0.88 9.70
CA ARG A 115 7.18 0.50 8.94
C ARG A 115 7.68 -0.83 9.50
N LYS A 116 7.96 -1.76 8.58
CA LYS A 116 8.59 -3.04 8.87
C LYS A 116 9.89 -3.15 8.10
N ILE A 117 10.97 -3.54 8.77
CA ILE A 117 12.25 -3.88 8.15
C ILE A 117 12.50 -5.37 8.41
N ASP A 118 12.69 -6.14 7.35
CA ASP A 118 12.98 -7.57 7.41
C ASP A 118 13.96 -8.01 6.32
N GLU A 119 14.66 -9.12 6.55
CA GLU A 119 15.53 -9.71 5.54
C GLU A 119 14.75 -10.76 4.72
N VAL A 120 14.78 -10.63 3.39
CA VAL A 120 14.14 -11.53 2.45
C VAL A 120 15.10 -11.80 1.31
N ASN A 121 15.37 -13.08 1.04
CA ASN A 121 16.27 -13.52 -0.04
C ASN A 121 17.62 -12.78 -0.03
N GLU A 122 18.23 -12.66 1.15
CA GLU A 122 19.51 -11.97 1.36
C GLU A 122 19.49 -10.44 1.11
N GLN A 123 18.31 -9.86 0.90
CA GLN A 123 18.11 -8.42 0.77
C GLN A 123 17.40 -7.84 1.98
N VAL A 124 17.70 -6.58 2.31
CA VAL A 124 16.97 -5.84 3.33
C VAL A 124 15.72 -5.23 2.69
N ARG A 125 14.55 -5.67 3.14
CA ARG A 125 13.27 -5.12 2.72
C ARG A 125 12.75 -4.15 3.76
N THR A 126 12.40 -2.94 3.32
CA THR A 126 11.62 -2.00 4.11
C THR A 126 10.22 -1.88 3.50
N THR A 127 9.19 -2.13 4.30
CA THR A 127 7.78 -1.96 3.92
C THR A 127 7.18 -0.84 4.76
N GLU A 128 6.75 0.23 4.12
CA GLU A 128 5.91 1.26 4.75
C GLU A 128 4.47 0.99 4.38
N LYS A 129 3.57 1.00 5.36
CA LYS A 129 2.18 0.62 5.22
C LYS A 129 1.23 1.66 5.78
N LEU A 130 0.22 2.00 5.01
CA LEU A 130 -0.97 2.72 5.44
C LEU A 130 -2.13 1.72 5.47
N TYR A 131 -2.83 1.62 6.60
CA TYR A 131 -3.96 0.72 6.74
C TYR A 131 -5.25 1.48 7.09
N TYR A 132 -6.32 1.17 6.36
CA TYR A 132 -7.60 1.86 6.45
C TYR A 132 -8.75 0.87 6.61
N LYS A 133 -9.75 1.29 7.40
CA LYS A 133 -11.02 0.60 7.54
C LYS A 133 -12.17 1.49 7.09
N PRO A 134 -13.23 0.94 6.49
CA PRO A 134 -14.44 1.71 6.21
C PRO A 134 -15.02 2.22 7.55
N LEU A 135 -15.66 3.39 7.52
CA LEU A 135 -16.49 3.83 8.65
C LEU A 135 -17.64 2.82 8.82
N VAL A 136 -17.89 2.42 10.07
CA VAL A 136 -18.97 1.47 10.36
C VAL A 136 -20.29 2.19 10.17
N SER A 137 -21.05 1.79 9.14
CA SER A 137 -22.45 2.14 8.99
C SER A 137 -23.27 0.86 9.07
N VAL A 138 -24.15 0.79 10.07
CA VAL A 138 -25.14 -0.28 10.18
C VAL A 138 -26.31 0.09 9.28
N ASP A 139 -26.68 -0.81 8.38
CA ASP A 139 -27.92 -0.67 7.62
C ASP A 139 -29.10 -0.92 8.56
N THR A 140 -29.90 0.12 8.80
CA THR A 140 -31.06 0.06 9.69
C THR A 140 -32.15 -0.89 9.21
N SER A 141 -32.08 -1.37 7.97
CA SER A 141 -33.04 -2.30 7.38
C SER A 141 -32.65 -3.79 7.50
N SER A 142 -31.37 -4.09 7.70
CA SER A 142 -30.87 -5.48 7.66
C SER A 142 -29.94 -5.86 8.82
N ASP A 143 -29.62 -4.93 9.71
CA ASP A 143 -28.65 -5.06 10.81
C ASP A 143 -27.23 -5.50 10.37
N LYS A 144 -26.97 -5.54 9.06
CA LYS A 144 -25.68 -5.86 8.48
C LYS A 144 -24.83 -4.59 8.33
N ILE A 145 -23.52 -4.80 8.31
CA ILE A 145 -22.54 -3.73 8.18
C ILE A 145 -22.18 -3.55 6.69
N ASP A 146 -22.28 -2.33 6.18
CA ASP A 146 -21.73 -1.98 4.85
C ASP A 146 -20.20 -1.92 4.96
N GLN A 147 -19.52 -2.95 4.43
CA GLN A 147 -18.06 -2.98 4.36
C GLN A 147 -17.49 -2.13 3.21
N ARG A 148 -18.35 -1.48 2.42
CA ARG A 148 -18.00 -0.69 1.25
C ARG A 148 -17.24 -1.54 0.24
N TYR A 149 -15.95 -1.25 0.02
CA TYR A 149 -15.11 -2.05 -0.87
C TYR A 149 -14.29 -3.10 -0.10
N GLY A 150 -14.25 -3.06 1.24
CA GLY A 150 -13.35 -3.84 2.09
C GLY A 150 -12.31 -2.97 2.80
N ASN A 151 -11.36 -3.57 3.52
CA ASN A 151 -10.24 -2.84 4.12
C ASN A 151 -9.18 -2.51 3.08
N VAL A 152 -8.58 -1.33 3.16
CA VAL A 152 -7.55 -0.89 2.21
C VAL A 152 -6.19 -0.89 2.89
N SER A 153 -5.20 -1.53 2.28
CA SER A 153 -3.79 -1.35 2.62
C SER A 153 -3.02 -0.80 1.43
N ILE A 154 -2.22 0.23 1.67
CA ILE A 154 -1.28 0.79 0.70
C ILE A 154 0.11 0.51 1.25
N GLU A 155 0.94 -0.17 0.48
CA GLU A 155 2.29 -0.55 0.90
C GLU A 155 3.31 -0.03 -0.11
N LYS A 156 4.36 0.64 0.37
CA LYS A 156 5.52 1.07 -0.43
C LYS A 156 6.74 0.26 0.01
N ILE A 157 7.37 -0.40 -0.95
CA ILE A 157 8.42 -1.39 -0.72
C ILE A 157 9.75 -0.85 -1.22
N TYR A 158 10.77 -1.04 -0.40
CA TYR A 158 12.17 -0.82 -0.72
C TYR A 158 12.94 -2.13 -0.58
N LEU A 159 13.91 -2.34 -1.46
CA LEU A 159 14.93 -3.39 -1.34
C LEU A 159 16.30 -2.73 -1.32
N ASP A 160 17.10 -3.03 -0.30
CA ASP A 160 18.44 -2.46 -0.08
C ASP A 160 18.44 -0.92 -0.19
N ASN A 161 17.45 -0.30 0.47
CA ASN A 161 17.20 1.16 0.47
C ASN A 161 16.85 1.79 -0.89
N LYS A 162 16.54 0.98 -1.91
CA LYS A 162 16.06 1.46 -3.21
C LYS A 162 14.56 1.25 -3.35
N PRO A 163 13.79 2.25 -3.82
CA PRO A 163 12.37 2.06 -4.10
C PRO A 163 12.19 0.92 -5.10
N ASN A 164 11.18 0.07 -4.87
CA ASN A 164 10.96 -1.11 -5.68
C ASN A 164 9.57 -1.13 -6.31
N TYR A 165 8.51 -1.12 -5.51
CA TYR A 165 7.14 -0.99 -6.00
C TYR A 165 6.22 -0.43 -4.90
N LEU A 166 5.05 0.03 -5.32
CA LEU A 166 3.93 0.38 -4.47
C LEU A 166 2.79 -0.58 -4.77
N LYS A 167 2.02 -1.00 -3.77
CA LYS A 167 0.80 -1.77 -4.01
C LYS A 167 -0.38 -1.24 -3.19
N VAL A 168 -1.56 -1.38 -3.75
CA VAL A 168 -2.85 -1.16 -3.09
C VAL A 168 -3.57 -2.49 -3.06
N LEU A 169 -4.03 -2.90 -1.88
CA LEU A 169 -4.78 -4.12 -1.68
C LEU A 169 -6.05 -3.82 -0.90
N VAL A 170 -7.18 -4.28 -1.43
CA VAL A 170 -8.49 -4.24 -0.82
C VAL A 170 -8.86 -5.65 -0.38
N THR A 171 -9.08 -5.85 0.92
CA THR A 171 -9.41 -7.15 1.52
C THR A 171 -10.84 -7.15 2.04
N LEU A 172 -11.63 -8.14 1.63
CA LEU A 172 -13.05 -8.24 1.95
C LEU A 172 -13.26 -8.91 3.32
N TYR A 173 -14.32 -8.51 4.01
CA TYR A 173 -14.87 -9.26 5.14
C TYR A 173 -15.74 -10.39 4.60
N SER A 174 -15.53 -11.61 5.10
CA SER A 174 -16.29 -12.81 4.72
C SER A 174 -17.33 -13.23 5.76
N ASP A 175 -17.46 -12.49 6.87
CA ASP A 175 -18.42 -12.82 7.93
C ASP A 175 -19.86 -12.47 7.48
N ARG A 176 -20.82 -13.31 7.87
CA ARG A 176 -22.26 -13.13 7.65
C ARG A 176 -22.83 -11.79 8.14
N GLN A 177 -22.13 -11.12 9.07
CA GLN A 177 -22.49 -9.80 9.60
C GLN A 177 -22.30 -8.67 8.57
N TYR A 178 -21.63 -8.92 7.46
CA TYR A 178 -21.39 -7.91 6.42
C TYR A 178 -22.28 -8.13 5.19
N HIS A 179 -22.57 -7.03 4.50
CA HIS A 179 -23.05 -7.08 3.12
C HIS A 179 -21.93 -7.50 2.17
N ASP A 180 -22.32 -7.92 0.96
CA ASP A 180 -21.37 -8.09 -0.12
C ASP A 180 -20.63 -6.78 -0.40
N ALA A 181 -19.33 -6.88 -0.68
CA ALA A 181 -18.54 -5.72 -0.99
C ALA A 181 -18.90 -5.16 -2.37
N LYS A 182 -18.82 -3.83 -2.49
CA LYS A 182 -18.94 -3.11 -3.76
C LYS A 182 -17.79 -3.53 -4.70
N PRO A 183 -18.01 -3.50 -6.02
CA PRO A 183 -17.01 -3.96 -6.99
C PRO A 183 -15.68 -3.21 -6.89
N PHE A 184 -14.57 -3.94 -7.03
CA PHE A 184 -13.22 -3.35 -6.97
C PHE A 184 -12.96 -2.32 -8.07
N ASP A 185 -13.54 -2.48 -9.27
CA ASP A 185 -13.41 -1.49 -10.33
C ASP A 185 -14.04 -0.14 -9.96
N GLN A 186 -15.12 -0.13 -9.16
CA GLN A 186 -15.70 1.12 -8.63
C GLN A 186 -14.77 1.77 -7.59
N PHE A 187 -14.06 0.97 -6.78
CA PHE A 187 -13.02 1.49 -5.89
C PHE A 187 -11.91 2.16 -6.69
N MET A 188 -11.41 1.52 -7.74
CA MET A 188 -10.37 2.09 -8.62
C MET A 188 -10.82 3.41 -9.24
N ASP A 189 -12.03 3.45 -9.80
CA ASP A 189 -12.58 4.68 -10.36
C ASP A 189 -12.66 5.81 -9.34
N LYS A 190 -13.13 5.52 -8.14
CA LYS A 190 -13.25 6.52 -7.08
C LYS A 190 -11.89 6.96 -6.52
N LEU A 191 -10.93 6.05 -6.40
CA LEU A 191 -9.60 6.33 -5.88
C LEU A 191 -8.82 7.30 -6.80
N PHE A 192 -8.97 7.15 -8.12
CA PHE A 192 -8.19 7.91 -9.11
C PHE A 192 -8.95 9.08 -9.77
N LYS A 193 -10.28 9.06 -9.82
CA LYS A 193 -11.10 10.14 -10.43
C LYS A 193 -11.75 11.08 -9.41
N ALA A 194 -11.46 10.91 -8.11
CA ALA A 194 -11.96 11.88 -7.15
C ALA A 194 -11.41 13.26 -7.51
N ASN A 195 -12.31 14.21 -7.78
CA ASN A 195 -12.01 15.64 -7.77
C ASN A 195 -12.55 16.20 -6.47
#